data_AF-A0A6L5XI15-F1
#
_entry.id   AF-A0A6L5XI15-F1
#
_cell.length_a   1.000
_cell.length_b   1.000
_cell.length_c   1.000
_cell.angle_alpha   90.00
_cell.angle_beta   90.00
_cell.angle_gamma   90.00
#
_symmetry.space_group_name_H-M   'P 1'
#
loop_
_entity.id
_entity.type
_entity.pdbx_description
1 polymer ?
#
loop_
_entity_poly.entity_id
_entity_poly.type
_entity_poly.pdbx_seq_one_letter_code
_entity_poly.pdbx_strand_id
1 'polypeptide(L)'
;MILEWAAAGAVILAGLIFCLRIMRRGITTLDQDRDQYLERIRAGERQLDEDRKNISLDEQCCVLRAAVEDLLRLAGDPPGHELSGKGTRLVLRTPAGEWRLELSMRERSLRGTRKVLHGRSRWLLSGFDRDETFDDLAGLMRSLNAHLRGDEMVTPEPAHLARRLSHQR
;
A
#
# COMPACT_ATOMS: atom_id res chain seq x y z
N MET A 1 62.66 22.56 -24.30
CA MET A 1 62.51 21.95 -22.96
C MET A 1 61.45 22.64 -22.10
N ILE A 2 61.66 23.79 -21.43
CA ILE A 2 60.63 24.39 -20.53
C ILE A 2 59.31 24.73 -21.25
N LEU A 3 59.40 25.22 -22.50
CA LEU A 3 58.23 25.59 -23.31
C LEU A 3 57.36 24.39 -23.72
N GLU A 4 57.97 23.22 -23.91
CA GLU A 4 57.26 21.98 -24.31
C GLU A 4 56.50 21.37 -23.13
N TRP A 5 57.08 21.43 -21.92
CA TRP A 5 56.40 21.02 -20.69
C TRP A 5 55.23 21.94 -20.34
N ALA A 6 55.36 23.24 -20.60
CA ALA A 6 54.26 24.20 -20.42
C ALA A 6 53.10 23.97 -21.40
N ALA A 7 53.40 23.65 -22.65
CA ALA A 7 52.38 23.30 -23.65
C ALA A 7 51.64 22.00 -23.30
N ALA A 8 52.37 20.98 -22.84
CA ALA A 8 51.76 19.73 -22.36
C ALA A 8 50.82 19.96 -21.15
N GLY A 9 51.24 20.79 -20.20
CA GLY A 9 50.41 21.19 -19.05
C GLY A 9 49.13 21.93 -19.46
N ALA A 10 49.22 22.81 -20.44
CA ALA A 10 48.06 23.55 -20.95
C ALA A 10 47.03 22.63 -21.64
N VAL A 11 47.48 21.63 -22.40
CA VAL A 11 46.60 20.64 -23.06
C VAL A 11 45.88 19.78 -22.02
N ILE A 12 46.59 19.32 -20.98
CA ILE A 12 46.00 18.53 -19.90
C ILE A 12 44.94 19.35 -19.16
N LEU A 13 45.25 20.62 -18.83
CA LEU A 13 44.31 21.51 -18.15
C LEU A 13 43.07 21.78 -19.01
N ALA A 14 43.24 22.03 -20.30
CA ALA A 14 42.13 22.23 -21.23
C ALA A 14 41.24 20.99 -21.34
N GLY A 15 41.83 19.78 -21.39
CA GLY A 15 41.09 18.53 -21.37
C GLY A 15 40.30 18.33 -20.07
N LEU A 16 40.90 18.66 -18.92
CA LEU A 16 40.27 18.51 -17.61
C LEU A 16 39.08 19.48 -17.44
N ILE A 17 39.23 20.73 -17.89
CA ILE A 17 38.13 21.71 -17.94
C ILE A 17 37.00 21.23 -18.85
N PHE A 18 37.32 20.65 -20.01
CA PHE A 18 36.34 20.13 -20.94
C PHE A 18 35.55 18.95 -20.36
N CYS A 19 36.23 17.99 -19.73
CA CYS A 19 35.60 16.86 -19.03
C CYS A 19 34.68 17.33 -17.89
N LEU A 20 35.13 18.28 -17.05
CA LEU A 20 34.31 18.86 -15.99
C LEU A 20 33.08 19.57 -16.54
N ARG A 21 33.19 20.25 -17.69
CA ARG A 21 32.06 20.93 -18.33
C ARG A 21 31.03 19.97 -18.89
N ILE A 22 31.45 18.87 -19.51
CA ILE A 22 30.54 17.81 -19.97
C ILE A 22 29.83 17.16 -18.78
N MET A 23 30.56 16.83 -17.72
CA MET A 23 29.99 16.22 -16.53
C MET A 23 28.97 17.14 -15.84
N ARG A 24 29.28 18.44 -15.70
CA ARG A 24 28.32 19.43 -15.18
C ARG A 24 27.06 19.54 -16.05
N ARG A 25 27.21 19.55 -17.38
CA ARG A 25 26.05 19.56 -18.29
C ARG A 25 25.20 18.29 -18.17
N GLY A 26 25.84 17.12 -18.05
CA GLY A 26 25.14 15.85 -17.85
C GLY A 26 24.41 15.76 -16.51
N ILE A 27 24.98 16.32 -15.44
CA ILE A 27 24.31 16.40 -14.13
C ILE A 27 23.09 17.33 -14.21
N THR A 28 23.21 18.49 -14.86
CA THR A 28 22.08 19.41 -15.00
C THR A 28 20.93 18.83 -15.83
N THR A 29 21.20 18.02 -16.86
CA THR A 29 20.15 17.35 -17.62
C THR A 29 19.46 16.27 -16.81
N LEU A 30 20.20 15.52 -15.98
CA LEU A 30 19.62 14.50 -15.10
C LEU A 30 18.77 15.11 -13.98
N ASP A 31 19.18 16.24 -13.40
CA ASP A 31 18.36 16.95 -12.41
C ASP A 31 17.07 17.50 -13.04
N GLN A 32 17.13 18.01 -14.27
CA GLN A 32 15.93 18.46 -15.00
C GLN A 32 14.96 17.31 -15.30
N ASP A 33 15.48 16.15 -15.75
CA ASP A 33 14.67 14.97 -15.97
C ASP A 33 14.04 14.48 -14.66
N ARG A 34 14.80 14.46 -13.56
CA ARG A 34 14.28 14.11 -12.22
C ARG A 34 13.14 15.02 -11.81
N ASP A 35 13.29 16.33 -11.97
CA ASP A 35 12.25 17.30 -11.61
C ASP A 35 11.00 17.11 -12.47
N GLN A 36 11.17 16.85 -13.77
CA GLN A 36 10.07 16.53 -14.68
C GLN A 36 9.33 15.23 -14.28
N TYR A 37 10.06 14.19 -13.89
CA TYR A 37 9.44 12.95 -13.39
C TYR A 37 8.69 13.18 -12.08
N LEU A 38 9.24 13.96 -11.15
CA LEU A 38 8.57 14.30 -9.89
C LEU A 38 7.31 15.13 -10.12
N GLU A 39 7.32 16.06 -11.07
CA GLU A 39 6.12 16.80 -11.45
C GLU A 39 5.04 15.90 -12.04
N ARG A 40 5.43 14.96 -12.91
CA ARG A 40 4.49 13.95 -13.45
C ARG A 40 3.90 13.07 -12.36
N ILE A 41 4.71 12.62 -11.40
CA ILE A 41 4.22 11.82 -10.26
C ILE A 41 3.22 12.64 -9.45
N ARG A 42 3.56 13.87 -9.06
CA ARG A 42 2.66 14.75 -8.29
C ARG A 42 1.37 15.07 -9.05
N ALA A 43 1.45 15.24 -10.37
CA ALA A 43 0.27 15.45 -11.21
C ALA A 43 -0.62 14.20 -11.23
N GLY A 44 -0.01 13.02 -11.37
CA GLY A 44 -0.69 11.73 -11.27
C GLY A 44 -1.32 11.49 -9.91
N GLU A 45 -0.62 11.77 -8.82
CA GLU A 45 -1.14 11.67 -7.45
C GLU A 45 -2.35 12.59 -7.22
N ARG A 46 -2.31 13.83 -7.73
CA ARG A 46 -3.46 14.74 -7.69
C ARG A 46 -4.63 14.20 -8.49
N GLN A 47 -4.37 13.66 -9.67
CA GLN A 47 -5.42 13.06 -10.50
C GLN A 47 -6.03 11.84 -9.80
N LEU A 48 -5.22 11.00 -9.17
CA LEU A 48 -5.71 9.86 -8.37
C LEU A 48 -6.51 10.33 -7.15
N ASP A 49 -6.15 11.42 -6.51
CA ASP A 49 -6.93 11.98 -5.40
C ASP A 49 -8.28 12.55 -5.87
N GLU A 50 -8.30 13.21 -7.03
CA GLU A 50 -9.52 13.67 -7.70
C GLU A 50 -10.41 12.49 -8.11
N ASP A 51 -9.82 11.45 -8.73
CA ASP A 51 -10.52 10.23 -9.14
C ASP A 51 -11.01 9.44 -7.94
N ARG A 52 -10.27 9.43 -6.83
CA ARG A 52 -10.71 8.83 -5.56
C ARG A 52 -11.98 9.49 -5.01
N LYS A 53 -12.14 10.81 -5.19
CA LYS A 53 -13.40 11.51 -4.85
C LYS A 53 -14.56 11.05 -5.75
N ASN A 54 -14.25 10.44 -6.90
CA ASN A 54 -15.18 10.01 -7.92
C ASN A 54 -15.57 8.51 -7.87
N ILE A 55 -15.07 7.72 -6.91
CA ILE A 55 -15.37 6.29 -6.81
C ILE A 55 -16.71 6.07 -6.12
N SER A 56 -17.69 5.51 -6.82
CA SER A 56 -19.02 5.21 -6.29
C SER A 56 -19.00 4.25 -5.08
N LEU A 57 -20.06 4.27 -4.26
CA LEU A 57 -20.19 3.36 -3.11
C LEU A 57 -20.09 1.88 -3.52
N ASP A 58 -20.70 1.54 -4.66
CA ASP A 58 -20.70 0.18 -5.20
C ASP A 58 -19.29 -0.28 -5.59
N GLU A 59 -18.50 0.60 -6.23
CA GLU A 59 -17.10 0.33 -6.55
C GLU A 59 -16.26 0.15 -5.29
N GLN A 60 -16.45 0.98 -4.24
CA GLN A 60 -15.73 0.79 -2.97
C GLN A 60 -16.05 -0.56 -2.32
N CYS A 61 -17.29 -1.03 -2.44
CA CYS A 61 -17.69 -2.34 -1.93
C CYS A 61 -17.07 -3.50 -2.74
N CYS A 62 -16.98 -3.34 -4.07
CA CYS A 62 -16.28 -4.29 -4.93
C CYS A 62 -14.80 -4.38 -4.59
N VAL A 63 -14.15 -3.24 -4.34
CA VAL A 63 -12.74 -3.18 -3.91
C VAL A 63 -12.55 -3.85 -2.54
N LEU A 64 -13.42 -3.58 -1.57
CA LEU A 64 -13.35 -4.23 -0.25
C LEU A 64 -13.46 -5.76 -0.39
N ARG A 65 -14.45 -6.25 -1.15
CA ARG A 65 -14.62 -7.68 -1.38
C ARG A 65 -13.38 -8.31 -2.01
N ALA A 66 -12.87 -7.71 -3.10
CA ALA A 66 -11.68 -8.19 -3.77
C ALA A 66 -10.45 -8.21 -2.85
N ALA A 67 -10.31 -7.20 -1.98
CA ALA A 67 -9.21 -7.13 -1.02
C ALA A 67 -9.28 -8.24 0.03
N VAL A 68 -10.47 -8.58 0.53
CA VAL A 68 -10.65 -9.69 1.49
C VAL A 68 -10.44 -11.04 0.81
N GLU A 69 -10.96 -11.23 -0.40
CA GLU A 69 -10.72 -12.44 -1.20
C GLU A 69 -9.22 -12.62 -1.48
N ASP A 70 -8.50 -11.55 -1.83
CA ASP A 70 -7.06 -11.60 -2.04
C ASP A 70 -6.29 -11.92 -0.76
N LEU A 71 -6.73 -11.39 0.38
CA LEU A 71 -6.15 -11.72 1.68
C LEU A 71 -6.28 -13.21 2.00
N LEU A 72 -7.46 -13.80 1.79
CA LEU A 72 -7.67 -15.24 2.00
C LEU A 72 -6.82 -16.08 1.04
N ARG A 73 -6.73 -15.65 -0.23
CA ARG A 73 -5.89 -16.28 -1.24
C ARG A 73 -4.41 -16.26 -0.85
N LEU A 74 -3.92 -15.14 -0.33
CA LEU A 74 -2.54 -15.00 0.18
C LEU A 74 -2.29 -15.87 1.43
N ALA A 75 -3.33 -16.18 2.20
CA ALA A 75 -3.28 -17.13 3.31
C ALA A 75 -3.44 -18.60 2.87
N GLY A 76 -3.60 -18.88 1.57
CA GLY A 76 -3.75 -20.23 1.04
C GLY A 76 -5.16 -20.81 1.13
N ASP A 77 -6.19 -19.96 1.11
CA ASP A 77 -7.62 -20.35 1.16
C ASP A 77 -7.95 -21.28 2.34
N PRO A 78 -7.74 -20.82 3.59
CA PRO A 78 -7.90 -21.65 4.77
C PRO A 78 -9.33 -22.21 4.89
N PRO A 79 -9.50 -23.50 5.24
CA PRO A 79 -10.82 -24.14 5.28
C PRO A 79 -11.72 -23.49 6.33
N GLY A 80 -13.03 -23.46 6.06
CA GLY A 80 -14.03 -22.85 6.94
C GLY A 80 -14.08 -21.31 6.87
N HIS A 81 -13.32 -20.70 5.95
CA HIS A 81 -13.46 -19.28 5.63
C HIS A 81 -14.44 -19.09 4.49
N GLU A 82 -15.46 -18.27 4.69
CA GLU A 82 -16.47 -17.97 3.68
C GLU A 82 -16.81 -16.49 3.70
N LEU A 83 -16.68 -15.83 2.54
CA LEU A 83 -17.05 -14.42 2.39
C LEU A 83 -18.44 -14.28 1.78
N SER A 84 -19.35 -13.67 2.53
CA SER A 84 -20.74 -13.43 2.12
C SER A 84 -21.10 -11.94 2.27
N GLY A 85 -22.25 -11.53 1.70
CA GLY A 85 -22.74 -10.15 1.76
C GLY A 85 -22.66 -9.40 0.43
N LYS A 86 -23.37 -8.27 0.33
CA LYS A 86 -23.44 -7.41 -0.87
C LYS A 86 -23.57 -5.95 -0.45
N GLY A 87 -23.08 -5.04 -1.28
CA GLY A 87 -23.11 -3.61 -0.99
C GLY A 87 -22.21 -3.27 0.21
N THR A 88 -22.68 -2.39 1.09
CA THR A 88 -21.87 -1.78 2.17
C THR A 88 -21.49 -2.71 3.31
N ARG A 89 -21.97 -3.95 3.33
CA ARG A 89 -21.73 -4.89 4.42
C ARG A 89 -21.29 -6.24 3.88
N LEU A 90 -20.09 -6.65 4.28
CA LEU A 90 -19.53 -7.97 4.05
C LEU A 90 -19.41 -8.72 5.38
N VAL A 91 -19.59 -10.03 5.32
CA VAL A 91 -19.44 -10.93 6.46
C VAL A 91 -18.43 -12.00 6.07
N LEU A 92 -17.30 -12.00 6.75
CA LEU A 92 -16.31 -13.05 6.69
C LEU A 92 -16.59 -14.05 7.82
N ARG A 93 -17.06 -15.23 7.45
CA ARG A 93 -17.13 -16.36 8.38
C ARG A 93 -15.76 -17.00 8.49
N THR A 94 -15.37 -17.32 9.71
CA THR A 94 -14.15 -18.05 10.05
C THR A 94 -14.54 -19.22 10.97
N PRO A 95 -13.68 -20.22 11.16
CA PRO A 95 -13.94 -21.31 12.11
C PRO A 95 -14.18 -20.85 13.56
N ALA A 96 -13.60 -19.71 13.96
CA ALA A 96 -13.77 -19.15 15.29
C ALA A 96 -15.09 -18.37 15.44
N GLY A 97 -15.62 -17.82 14.34
CA GLY A 97 -16.79 -16.94 14.37
C GLY A 97 -16.86 -16.00 13.17
N GLU A 98 -17.72 -14.98 13.26
CA GLU A 98 -17.99 -14.06 12.15
C GLU A 98 -17.34 -12.69 12.36
N TRP A 99 -16.62 -12.23 11.34
CA TRP A 99 -16.19 -10.84 11.17
C TRP A 99 -17.14 -10.11 10.21
N ARG A 100 -17.54 -8.90 10.57
CA ARG A 100 -18.40 -8.03 9.77
C ARG A 100 -17.62 -6.78 9.39
N LEU A 101 -17.58 -6.51 8.09
CA LEU A 101 -16.92 -5.35 7.52
C LEU A 101 -18.00 -4.45 6.94
N GLU A 102 -18.07 -3.21 7.41
CA GLU A 102 -19.08 -2.26 6.96
C GLU A 102 -18.45 -0.95 6.49
N LEU A 103 -18.92 -0.43 5.36
CA LEU A 103 -18.61 0.90 4.90
C LEU A 103 -19.73 1.86 5.29
N SER A 104 -19.46 2.72 6.27
CA SER A 104 -20.31 3.85 6.59
C SER A 104 -19.84 5.07 5.81
N MET A 105 -20.67 5.50 4.86
CA MET A 105 -20.39 6.70 4.06
C MET A 105 -21.66 7.53 3.90
N ARG A 106 -21.54 8.85 4.11
CA ARG A 106 -22.64 9.78 3.84
C ARG A 106 -22.57 10.22 2.39
N GLU A 107 -23.43 9.66 1.55
CA GLU A 107 -23.55 10.10 0.16
C GLU A 107 -24.26 11.47 0.10
N ARG A 108 -23.61 12.46 -0.52
CA ARG A 108 -24.24 13.76 -0.80
C ARG A 108 -24.30 13.96 -2.30
N SER A 109 -25.53 13.96 -2.81
CA SER A 109 -25.81 14.14 -4.21
C SER A 109 -25.76 15.65 -4.55
N LEU A 110 -24.75 16.12 -5.27
CA LEU A 110 -24.67 17.52 -5.75
C LEU A 110 -25.60 17.73 -6.96
N ARG A 111 -26.27 18.89 -7.07
CA ARG A 111 -27.14 19.20 -8.22
C ARG A 111 -26.29 19.46 -9.49
N GLY A 112 -25.82 18.40 -10.13
CA GLY A 112 -25.09 18.44 -11.40
C GLY A 112 -25.04 17.04 -12.01
N THR A 113 -25.04 16.95 -13.33
CA THR A 113 -25.20 15.70 -14.12
C THR A 113 -24.04 14.69 -13.97
N ARG A 114 -23.08 14.98 -13.09
CA ARG A 114 -22.05 14.07 -12.59
C ARG A 114 -21.96 14.27 -11.08
N LYS A 115 -22.65 13.42 -10.33
CA LYS A 115 -22.66 13.44 -8.87
C LYS A 115 -21.54 12.55 -8.37
N VAL A 116 -20.55 13.12 -7.68
CA VAL A 116 -19.70 12.29 -6.85
C VAL A 116 -19.36 12.91 -5.50
N LEU A 117 -18.86 12.03 -4.64
CA LEU A 117 -19.13 11.91 -3.22
C LEU A 117 -18.46 13.00 -2.39
N HIS A 118 -19.22 13.57 -1.45
CA HIS A 118 -18.64 14.37 -0.37
C HIS A 118 -18.97 13.75 0.98
N GLY A 119 -18.02 12.98 1.52
CA GLY A 119 -18.05 12.43 2.87
C GLY A 119 -16.75 11.70 3.22
N ARG A 120 -16.32 11.77 4.48
CA ARG A 120 -15.22 10.93 5.00
C ARG A 120 -15.76 9.51 5.08
N SER A 121 -15.20 8.59 4.30
CA SER A 121 -15.53 7.16 4.42
C SER A 121 -15.05 6.67 5.76
N ARG A 122 -15.89 5.88 6.43
CA ARG A 122 -15.57 5.26 7.70
C ARG A 122 -15.83 3.78 7.58
N TRP A 123 -14.79 3.00 7.80
CA TRP A 123 -14.85 1.55 7.76
C TRP A 123 -15.03 1.02 9.17
N LEU A 124 -15.92 0.05 9.34
CA LEU A 124 -16.15 -0.63 10.60
C LEU A 124 -15.77 -2.10 10.45
N LEU A 125 -15.07 -2.61 11.46
CA LEU A 125 -14.79 -4.03 11.64
C LEU A 125 -15.40 -4.45 12.96
N SER A 126 -16.39 -5.34 12.92
CA SER A 126 -17.02 -5.87 14.12
C SER A 126 -17.01 -7.39 14.17
N GLY A 127 -16.77 -7.95 15.34
CA GLY A 127 -16.67 -9.39 15.56
C GLY A 127 -16.11 -9.67 16.94
N PHE A 128 -16.51 -10.80 17.56
CA PHE A 128 -15.95 -11.23 18.85
C PHE A 128 -15.97 -10.15 19.94
N ASP A 129 -17.10 -9.45 20.09
CA ASP A 129 -17.31 -8.31 21.01
C ASP A 129 -16.37 -7.10 20.78
N ARG A 130 -15.73 -7.03 19.61
CA ARG A 130 -14.94 -5.89 19.16
C ARG A 130 -15.71 -5.09 18.12
N ASP A 131 -15.53 -3.78 18.18
CA ASP A 131 -16.01 -2.82 17.18
C ASP A 131 -14.90 -1.79 16.95
N GLU A 132 -14.27 -1.86 15.78
CA GLU A 132 -13.13 -1.04 15.39
C GLU A 132 -13.48 -0.16 14.19
N THR A 133 -13.01 1.08 14.21
CA THR A 133 -13.33 2.08 13.20
C THR A 133 -12.07 2.60 12.52
N PHE A 134 -12.10 2.71 11.19
CA PHE A 134 -10.96 3.17 10.38
C PHE A 134 -11.37 4.26 9.39
N ASP A 135 -10.45 5.18 9.13
CA ASP A 135 -10.62 6.26 8.13
C ASP A 135 -10.23 5.82 6.71
N ASP A 136 -9.50 4.69 6.58
CA ASP A 136 -9.07 4.15 5.30
C ASP A 136 -9.20 2.62 5.26
N LEU A 137 -9.27 2.10 4.03
CA LEU A 137 -9.38 0.67 3.78
C LEU A 137 -8.10 -0.08 4.20
N ALA A 138 -6.93 0.57 4.08
CA ALA A 138 -5.66 -0.05 4.44
C ALA A 138 -5.54 -0.35 5.94
N GLY A 139 -6.09 0.52 6.80
CA GLY A 139 -6.20 0.31 8.24
C GLY A 139 -7.10 -0.87 8.58
N LEU A 140 -8.28 -0.92 7.95
CA LEU A 140 -9.23 -2.03 8.08
C LEU A 140 -8.56 -3.37 7.72
N MET A 141 -7.93 -3.44 6.53
CA MET A 141 -7.30 -4.68 6.05
C MET A 141 -6.13 -5.12 6.93
N ARG A 142 -5.34 -4.18 7.46
CA ARG A 142 -4.25 -4.51 8.40
C ARG A 142 -4.78 -5.07 9.71
N SER A 143 -5.84 -4.47 10.27
CA SER A 143 -6.46 -4.98 11.49
C SER A 143 -7.07 -6.37 11.26
N LEU A 144 -7.83 -6.55 10.18
CA LEU A 144 -8.40 -7.86 9.83
C LEU A 144 -7.32 -8.94 9.69
N ASN A 145 -6.24 -8.65 8.95
CA ASN A 145 -5.14 -9.59 8.79
C ASN A 145 -4.47 -9.94 10.12
N ALA A 146 -4.31 -8.97 11.03
CA ALA A 146 -3.75 -9.21 12.35
C ALA A 146 -4.63 -10.15 13.18
N HIS A 147 -5.96 -9.99 13.10
CA HIS A 147 -6.91 -10.88 13.79
C HIS A 147 -6.89 -12.29 13.20
N LEU A 148 -6.87 -12.43 11.87
CA LEU A 148 -6.82 -13.73 11.19
C LEU A 148 -5.51 -14.49 11.49
N ARG A 149 -4.38 -13.78 11.58
CA ARG A 149 -3.08 -14.37 11.98
C ARG A 149 -2.98 -14.64 13.47
N GLY A 150 -3.66 -13.85 14.31
CA GLY A 150 -3.74 -14.07 15.75
C GLY A 150 -4.53 -15.33 16.14
N ASP A 151 -5.45 -15.77 15.28
CA ASP A 151 -6.14 -17.06 15.39
C ASP A 151 -5.28 -18.26 14.94
N GLU A 152 -4.12 -18.00 14.31
CA GLU A 152 -3.22 -19.03 13.76
C GLU A 152 -1.87 -19.02 14.49
N MET A 153 -1.85 -19.48 15.75
CA MET A 153 -0.78 -20.33 16.32
C MET A 153 -1.03 -20.65 17.80
N VAL A 154 -1.94 -21.59 18.07
CA VAL A 154 -1.76 -22.54 19.19
C VAL A 154 -2.10 -23.94 18.70
N THR A 155 -1.17 -24.57 17.98
CA THR A 155 -1.00 -26.01 18.15
C THR A 155 0.04 -26.14 19.27
N PRO A 156 -0.28 -26.72 20.44
CA PRO A 156 0.73 -26.92 21.47
C PRO A 156 1.81 -27.82 20.87
N GLU A 157 3.04 -27.30 20.79
CA GLU A 157 4.20 -28.06 20.40
C GLU A 157 4.20 -29.36 21.23
N PRO A 158 4.20 -30.54 20.59
CA PRO A 158 4.02 -31.77 21.34
C PRO A 158 5.22 -31.96 22.26
N ALA A 159 4.96 -32.23 23.54
CA ALA A 159 5.91 -32.20 24.66
C ALA A 159 7.20 -33.04 24.48
N HIS A 160 7.27 -33.88 23.44
CA HIS A 160 8.46 -34.64 23.08
C HIS A 160 9.57 -33.80 22.41
N LEU A 161 9.27 -32.63 21.83
CA LEU A 161 10.26 -31.72 21.23
C LEU A 161 10.99 -30.87 22.28
N ALA A 162 10.29 -30.35 23.29
CA ALA A 162 10.88 -29.60 24.40
C ALA A 162 11.95 -30.39 25.19
N ARG A 163 11.82 -31.73 25.23
CA ARG A 163 12.75 -32.61 25.96
C ARG A 163 14.11 -32.79 25.27
N ARG A 164 14.22 -32.52 23.96
CA ARG A 164 15.50 -32.66 23.24
C ARG A 164 16.46 -31.50 23.48
N LEU A 165 15.95 -30.31 23.77
CA LEU A 165 16.77 -29.12 24.01
C LEU A 165 17.28 -29.01 25.45
N SER A 166 16.68 -29.72 26.41
CA SER A 166 17.15 -29.71 27.80
C SER A 166 18.32 -30.67 28.08
N HIS A 167 18.63 -31.59 27.16
CA HIS A 167 19.67 -32.62 27.35
C HIS A 167 20.99 -32.34 26.63
N GLN A 168 21.15 -31.16 26.02
CA GLN A 168 22.35 -30.78 25.27
C GLN A 168 23.19 -29.67 25.93
N ARG A 169 23.05 -29.47 27.25
CA ARG A 169 23.98 -28.66 28.03
C ARG A 169 25.03 -29.52 28.72
#